data_AF-A0A2N6IGT9-F1
#
_entry.id   AF-A0A2N6IGT9-F1
#
_cell.length_a   1.000
_cell.length_b   1.000
_cell.length_c   1.000
_cell.angle_alpha   90.00
_cell.angle_beta   90.00
_cell.angle_gamma   90.00
#
_symmetry.space_group_name_H-M   'P 1'
#
loop_
_entity.id
_entity.type
_entity.pdbx_description
1 polymer ?
#
loop_
_entity_poly.entity_id
_entity_poly.type
_entity_poly.pdbx_seq_one_letter_code
_entity_poly.pdbx_strand_id
1 'polypeptide(L)'
;MYFSGKQYRRMQTLLHKALIANNSSSDAMKQRDLVMAGKSPTRTCQQMVARLNKGVYATLVGSFFLVAGVSSALATTLDEDRTRGDIHGLFEVREAAVQFIAAENLKNGTRWQAMEPNRKILLAKCAISLHVKWVPKSQGLSGPNVAVTCDKTVKPTTQKKWQVFIPIDKGTMAHK
;
A
#
# COMPACT_ATOMS: atom_id res chain seq x y z
N MET A 1 -16.11 -40.09 -7.04
CA MET A 1 -16.35 -39.76 -8.47
C MET A 1 -15.04 -39.31 -9.09
N TYR A 2 -14.43 -40.13 -9.95
CA TYR A 2 -13.19 -39.79 -10.65
C TYR A 2 -13.53 -39.04 -11.95
N PHE A 3 -13.06 -37.79 -12.08
CA PHE A 3 -13.23 -37.03 -13.31
C PHE A 3 -12.31 -37.58 -14.40
N SER A 4 -12.87 -37.94 -15.56
CA SER A 4 -12.13 -38.41 -16.74
C SER A 4 -11.12 -37.36 -17.23
N GLY A 5 -9.93 -37.78 -17.65
CA GLY A 5 -8.83 -36.90 -18.10
C GLY A 5 -9.20 -35.93 -19.23
N LYS A 6 -10.30 -36.17 -19.96
CA LYS A 6 -10.83 -35.24 -20.96
C LYS A 6 -11.46 -33.99 -20.33
N GLN A 7 -12.06 -34.12 -19.14
CA GLN A 7 -12.62 -33.00 -18.37
C GLN A 7 -11.51 -32.12 -17.77
N TYR A 8 -10.43 -32.74 -17.28
CA TYR A 8 -9.30 -32.00 -16.73
C TYR A 8 -8.62 -31.10 -17.76
N ARG A 9 -8.39 -31.60 -18.99
CA ARG A 9 -7.83 -30.78 -20.09
C ARG A 9 -8.73 -29.61 -20.49
N ARG A 10 -10.05 -29.80 -20.50
CA ARG A 10 -11.00 -28.71 -20.76
C ARG A 10 -10.94 -27.65 -19.66
N MET A 11 -10.90 -28.06 -18.40
CA MET A 11 -10.79 -27.15 -17.27
C MET A 11 -9.47 -26.35 -17.29
N GLN A 12 -8.33 -27.00 -17.55
CA GLN A 12 -7.05 -26.31 -17.69
C GLN A 12 -7.04 -25.30 -18.84
N THR A 13 -7.64 -25.66 -19.98
CA THR A 13 -7.73 -24.74 -21.14
C THR A 13 -8.59 -23.51 -20.79
N LEU A 14 -9.70 -23.70 -20.07
CA LEU A 14 -10.56 -22.60 -19.62
C LEU A 14 -9.87 -21.69 -18.61
N LEU A 15 -9.13 -22.27 -17.65
CA LEU A 15 -8.37 -21.51 -16.67
C LEU A 15 -7.27 -20.67 -17.33
N HIS A 16 -6.57 -21.26 -18.32
CA HIS A 16 -5.52 -20.56 -19.04
C HIS A 16 -6.07 -19.41 -19.90
N LYS A 17 -7.22 -19.62 -20.58
CA LYS A 17 -7.92 -18.55 -21.31
C LYS A 17 -8.40 -17.43 -20.40
N ALA A 18 -8.90 -17.75 -19.21
CA ALA A 18 -9.33 -16.74 -18.23
C ALA A 18 -8.14 -15.90 -17.71
N LEU A 19 -6.98 -16.52 -17.46
CA LEU A 19 -5.76 -15.82 -17.07
C LEU A 19 -5.25 -14.86 -18.17
N ILE A 20 -5.29 -15.29 -19.44
CA ILE A 20 -4.88 -14.45 -20.57
C ILE A 20 -5.84 -13.25 -20.74
N ALA A 21 -7.14 -13.47 -20.61
CA ALA A 21 -8.13 -12.39 -20.71
C ALA A 21 -7.98 -11.34 -19.60
N ASN A 22 -7.63 -11.74 -18.37
CA ASN A 22 -7.41 -10.81 -17.27
C ASN A 22 -6.17 -9.93 -17.45
N ASN A 23 -5.07 -10.48 -18.01
CA ASN A 23 -3.88 -9.68 -18.29
C ASN A 23 -4.13 -8.66 -19.41
N SER A 24 -4.87 -9.04 -20.46
CA SER A 24 -5.22 -8.12 -21.55
C SER A 24 -6.14 -6.97 -21.11
N SER A 25 -6.95 -7.16 -20.06
CA SER A 25 -7.83 -6.11 -19.51
C SER A 25 -7.06 -5.10 -18.64
N SER A 26 -6.00 -5.53 -17.97
CA SER A 26 -5.13 -4.65 -17.16
C SER A 26 -4.30 -3.69 -18.02
N ASP A 27 -3.84 -4.12 -19.20
CA ASP A 27 -3.05 -3.26 -20.10
C ASP A 27 -3.90 -2.19 -20.81
N ALA A 28 -5.19 -2.46 -21.05
CA ALA A 28 -6.08 -1.50 -21.69
C ALA A 28 -6.51 -0.34 -20.79
N MET A 29 -6.37 -0.46 -19.46
CA MET A 29 -6.79 0.58 -18.51
C MET A 29 -5.68 1.58 -18.17
N LYS A 30 -4.41 1.27 -18.45
CA LYS A 30 -3.26 2.15 -18.14
C LYS A 30 -3.01 3.25 -19.19
N GLN A 31 -3.64 3.17 -20.36
CA GLN A 31 -3.35 4.07 -21.49
C GLN A 31 -4.30 5.27 -21.63
N ARG A 32 -5.32 5.43 -20.76
CA ARG A 32 -6.35 6.49 -20.90
C ARG A 32 -6.22 7.71 -19.99
N ASP A 33 -5.17 7.83 -19.17
CA ASP A 33 -5.02 8.96 -18.23
C ASP A 33 -3.91 9.97 -18.56
N LEU A 34 -3.34 9.94 -19.78
CA LEU A 34 -2.24 10.85 -20.17
C LEU A 34 -2.58 11.91 -21.22
N VAL A 35 -3.85 12.07 -21.61
CA VAL A 35 -4.24 13.11 -22.57
C VAL A 35 -5.46 13.86 -22.05
N MET A 36 -5.29 15.17 -21.88
CA MET A 36 -6.29 16.21 -21.57
C MET A 36 -6.47 16.62 -20.09
N ALA A 37 -5.52 17.41 -19.57
CA ALA A 37 -5.86 18.53 -18.68
C ALA A 37 -4.71 19.54 -18.62
N GLY A 38 -4.58 20.36 -19.67
CA GLY A 38 -3.89 21.63 -19.54
C GLY A 38 -4.79 22.63 -18.80
N LYS A 39 -4.39 23.05 -17.58
CA LYS A 39 -4.34 24.46 -17.16
C LYS A 39 -3.95 24.59 -15.68
N SER A 40 -2.92 25.40 -15.47
CA SER A 40 -2.43 25.92 -14.20
C SER A 40 -3.53 26.70 -13.44
N PRO A 41 -3.39 26.84 -12.11
CA PRO A 41 -3.09 28.17 -11.62
C PRO A 41 -1.93 28.19 -10.61
N THR A 42 -0.88 28.88 -11.03
CA THR A 42 0.16 29.50 -10.22
C THR A 42 -0.41 30.35 -9.07
N ARG A 43 0.04 30.07 -7.84
CA ARG A 43 0.25 31.05 -6.75
C ARG A 43 1.49 30.61 -5.96
N THR A 44 2.65 31.18 -6.29
CA THR A 44 3.34 32.26 -5.54
C THR A 44 3.93 31.82 -4.20
N CYS A 45 5.19 31.38 -4.25
CA CYS A 45 6.19 31.73 -3.24
C CYS A 45 7.59 31.80 -3.87
N GLN A 46 7.69 32.46 -5.03
CA GLN A 46 8.99 32.68 -5.68
C GLN A 46 8.97 34.03 -6.39
N GLN A 47 8.92 35.09 -5.58
CA GLN A 47 9.37 36.42 -5.96
C GLN A 47 10.54 36.78 -5.06
N MET A 48 11.74 36.67 -5.62
CA MET A 48 12.75 37.72 -5.61
C MET A 48 14.02 37.17 -6.25
N VAL A 49 14.11 37.24 -7.58
CA VAL A 49 15.40 37.47 -8.22
C VAL A 49 15.20 38.65 -9.14
N ALA A 50 15.81 39.75 -8.71
CA ALA A 50 15.75 41.05 -9.31
C ALA A 50 16.08 41.01 -10.81
N ARG A 51 15.36 41.84 -11.56
CA ARG A 51 15.77 42.28 -12.90
C ARG A 51 17.18 42.85 -12.79
N LEU A 52 18.12 42.38 -13.61
CA LEU A 52 19.25 43.19 -14.01
C LEU A 52 19.68 42.85 -15.43
N ASN A 53 20.09 43.92 -16.08
CA ASN A 53 20.06 44.20 -17.51
C ASN A 53 21.20 43.48 -18.25
N LYS A 54 20.99 43.22 -19.55
CA LYS A 54 22.02 42.71 -20.45
C LYS A 54 23.02 43.84 -20.74
N GLY A 55 24.29 43.65 -20.39
CA GLY A 55 25.34 44.57 -20.77
C GLY A 55 26.71 44.17 -20.24
N VAL A 56 27.47 43.47 -21.10
CA VAL A 56 28.94 43.51 -21.23
C VAL A 56 29.79 43.03 -20.03
N TYR A 57 30.95 42.49 -20.38
CA TYR A 57 32.13 42.15 -19.56
C TYR A 57 32.36 40.66 -19.31
N ALA A 58 33.05 40.09 -20.30
CA ALA A 58 34.06 39.07 -20.10
C ALA A 58 35.00 39.44 -18.95
N THR A 59 35.24 38.53 -17.99
CA THR A 59 36.57 38.00 -17.64
C THR A 59 36.49 36.98 -16.49
N LEU A 60 37.34 35.97 -16.67
CA LEU A 60 37.84 34.88 -15.84
C LEU A 60 37.71 34.91 -14.30
N VAL A 61 37.77 33.67 -13.79
CA VAL A 61 38.31 33.18 -12.49
C VAL A 61 37.27 32.75 -11.44
N GLY A 62 37.18 31.43 -11.30
CA GLY A 62 37.14 30.73 -10.01
C GLY A 62 35.93 30.99 -9.12
N SER A 63 34.83 30.27 -9.36
CA SER A 63 33.75 30.16 -8.37
C SER A 63 33.56 28.70 -7.99
N PHE A 64 33.93 28.37 -6.76
CA PHE A 64 33.63 27.11 -6.09
C PHE A 64 32.11 26.88 -6.15
N PHE A 65 31.67 25.87 -6.89
CA PHE A 65 30.28 25.41 -6.86
C PHE A 65 30.04 24.71 -5.51
N LEU A 66 29.54 25.45 -4.52
CA LEU A 66 28.94 24.85 -3.32
C LEU A 66 27.62 24.21 -3.72
N VAL A 67 27.67 22.92 -4.08
CA VAL A 67 26.48 22.09 -4.23
C VAL A 67 25.93 21.84 -2.82
N ALA A 68 24.96 22.64 -2.40
CA ALA A 68 24.17 22.37 -1.21
C ALA A 68 23.34 21.10 -1.45
N GLY A 69 23.78 19.97 -0.89
CA GLY A 69 23.06 18.71 -0.95
C GLY A 69 21.75 18.81 -0.14
N VAL A 70 20.62 18.84 -0.84
CA VAL A 70 19.31 18.65 -0.21
C VAL A 70 19.17 17.15 0.09
N SER A 71 19.48 16.75 1.32
CA SER A 71 19.18 15.40 1.80
C SER A 71 17.67 15.31 2.07
N SER A 72 16.91 14.84 1.07
CA SER A 72 15.54 14.41 1.29
C SER A 72 15.56 13.19 2.22
N ALA A 73 15.11 13.36 3.46
CA ALA A 73 14.82 12.23 4.34
C ALA A 73 13.70 11.41 3.67
N LEU A 74 14.06 10.27 3.08
CA LEU A 74 13.09 9.31 2.56
C LEU A 74 12.28 8.81 3.76
N ALA A 75 11.01 9.17 3.81
CA ALA A 75 10.05 8.49 4.67
C ALA A 75 9.99 7.04 4.18
N THR A 76 10.50 6.10 4.98
CA THR A 76 10.52 4.69 4.64
C THR A 76 9.08 4.20 4.50
N THR A 77 8.72 3.65 3.34
CA THR A 77 7.38 3.11 3.11
C THR A 77 7.24 1.78 3.84
N LEU A 78 6.01 1.34 4.10
CA LEU A 78 5.74 0.01 4.68
C LEU A 78 6.31 -1.13 3.80
N ASP A 79 6.72 -0.85 2.55
CA ASP A 79 7.36 -1.81 1.66
C ASP A 79 8.72 -2.31 2.19
N GLU A 80 9.36 -1.59 3.12
CA GLU A 80 10.58 -2.05 3.78
C GLU A 80 10.29 -3.08 4.89
N ASP A 81 9.05 -3.12 5.39
CA ASP A 81 8.59 -4.01 6.46
C ASP A 81 8.01 -5.33 5.91
N ARG A 82 8.61 -5.89 4.86
CA ARG A 82 8.23 -7.21 4.32
C ARG A 82 8.77 -8.35 5.19
N THR A 83 8.12 -9.51 5.07
CA THR A 83 8.53 -10.73 5.79
C THR A 83 9.98 -11.09 5.45
N ARG A 84 10.84 -11.20 6.48
CA ARG A 84 12.26 -11.54 6.35
C ARG A 84 12.66 -12.50 7.45
N GLY A 85 13.40 -13.55 7.10
CA GLY A 85 13.88 -14.55 8.06
C GLY A 85 12.72 -15.15 8.88
N ASP A 86 12.77 -14.92 10.19
CA ASP A 86 11.82 -15.34 11.22
C ASP A 86 10.84 -14.24 11.66
N ILE A 87 10.91 -13.05 11.07
CA ILE A 87 10.00 -11.92 11.32
C ILE A 87 8.93 -11.88 10.24
N HIS A 88 7.66 -11.80 10.65
CA HIS A 88 6.54 -11.52 9.77
C HIS A 88 6.48 -10.03 9.47
N GLY A 89 6.39 -9.70 8.19
CA GLY A 89 6.32 -8.32 7.74
C GLY A 89 4.99 -7.67 8.06
N LEU A 90 5.05 -6.40 8.43
CA LEU A 90 3.86 -5.57 8.63
C LEU A 90 3.18 -5.22 7.31
N PHE A 91 3.92 -5.29 6.19
CA PHE A 91 3.36 -5.20 4.85
C PHE A 91 2.28 -6.26 4.62
N GLU A 92 2.60 -7.54 4.83
CA GLU A 92 1.67 -8.65 4.59
C GLU A 92 0.46 -8.60 5.55
N VAL A 93 0.68 -8.14 6.79
CA VAL A 93 -0.41 -7.92 7.76
C VAL A 93 -1.38 -6.86 7.27
N ARG A 94 -0.87 -5.72 6.78
CA ARG A 94 -1.71 -4.66 6.23
C ARG A 94 -2.41 -5.12 4.96
N GLU A 95 -1.71 -5.85 4.09
CA GLU A 95 -2.29 -6.38 2.85
C GLU A 95 -3.52 -7.26 3.14
N ALA A 96 -3.41 -8.17 4.12
CA ALA A 96 -4.54 -9.00 4.54
C ALA A 96 -5.73 -8.15 5.04
N ALA A 97 -5.47 -7.09 5.82
CA ALA A 97 -6.51 -6.17 6.26
C ALA A 97 -7.13 -5.38 5.09
N VAL A 98 -6.32 -4.92 4.13
CA VAL A 98 -6.78 -4.23 2.92
C VAL A 98 -7.70 -5.13 2.10
N GLN A 99 -7.32 -6.39 1.87
CA GLN A 99 -8.14 -7.35 1.13
C GLN A 99 -9.47 -7.61 1.83
N PHE A 100 -9.46 -7.77 3.16
CA PHE A 100 -10.67 -7.93 3.95
C PHE A 100 -11.60 -6.71 3.84
N ILE A 101 -11.05 -5.50 3.97
CA ILE A 101 -11.83 -4.26 3.87
C ILE A 101 -12.34 -4.02 2.45
N ALA A 102 -11.58 -4.39 1.42
CA ALA A 102 -12.05 -4.32 0.04
C ALA A 102 -13.30 -5.20 -0.17
N ALA A 103 -13.32 -6.41 0.39
CA ALA A 103 -14.49 -7.29 0.33
C ALA A 103 -15.68 -6.72 1.11
N GLU A 104 -15.44 -6.16 2.30
CA GLU A 104 -16.50 -5.50 3.09
C GLU A 104 -17.04 -4.24 2.40
N ASN A 105 -16.19 -3.47 1.74
CA ASN A 105 -16.59 -2.31 0.95
C ASN A 105 -17.48 -2.71 -0.22
N LEU A 106 -17.12 -3.77 -0.94
CA LEU A 106 -17.93 -4.28 -2.03
C LEU A 106 -19.31 -4.76 -1.54
N LYS A 107 -19.33 -5.44 -0.38
CA LYS A 107 -20.56 -5.97 0.21
C LYS A 107 -21.50 -4.88 0.73
N ASN A 108 -20.96 -3.84 1.37
CA ASN A 108 -21.74 -2.84 2.08
C ASN A 108 -21.86 -1.50 1.34
N GLY A 109 -21.25 -1.36 0.15
CA GLY A 109 -21.22 -0.11 -0.61
C GLY A 109 -20.40 0.99 0.08
N THR A 110 -19.43 0.63 0.91
CA THR A 110 -18.62 1.56 1.70
C THR A 110 -17.29 1.88 1.02
N ARG A 111 -16.58 2.88 1.53
CA ARG A 111 -15.24 3.30 1.03
C ARG A 111 -14.22 3.38 2.16
N TRP A 112 -14.24 2.40 3.05
CA TRP A 112 -13.34 2.33 4.20
C TRP A 112 -11.92 1.99 3.77
N GLN A 113 -10.93 2.42 4.55
CA GLN A 113 -9.52 2.18 4.27
C GLN A 113 -8.84 1.55 5.48
N ALA A 114 -8.06 0.50 5.25
CA ALA A 114 -7.20 -0.07 6.28
C ALA A 114 -5.96 0.80 6.46
N MET A 115 -5.75 1.28 7.69
CA MET A 115 -4.61 2.10 8.06
C MET A 115 -3.35 1.24 8.24
N GLU A 116 -2.22 1.89 8.53
CA GLU A 116 -1.01 1.16 8.84
C GLU A 116 -1.05 0.54 10.24
N PRO A 117 -0.50 -0.68 10.44
CA PRO A 117 -0.24 -1.22 11.76
C PRO A 117 0.75 -0.35 12.54
N ASN A 118 0.79 -0.52 13.87
CA ASN A 118 1.83 0.08 14.69
C ASN A 118 3.21 -0.47 14.29
N ARG A 119 4.05 0.37 13.68
CA ARG A 119 5.40 0.01 13.19
C ARG A 119 6.40 -0.39 14.28
N LYS A 120 6.05 -0.24 15.57
CA LYS A 120 6.90 -0.66 16.70
C LYS A 120 6.74 -2.14 17.08
N ILE A 121 5.82 -2.87 16.45
CA ILE A 121 5.57 -4.28 16.78
C ILE A 121 6.43 -5.20 15.92
N LEU A 122 6.94 -6.26 16.54
CA LEU A 122 7.65 -7.34 15.85
C LEU A 122 6.86 -8.63 16.01
N LEU A 123 6.58 -9.28 14.88
CA LEU A 123 5.75 -10.47 14.81
C LEU A 123 6.61 -11.65 14.37
N ALA A 124 6.47 -12.79 15.05
CA ALA A 124 7.08 -14.03 14.55
C ALA A 124 6.40 -14.47 13.24
N LYS A 125 7.18 -14.96 12.27
CA LYS A 125 6.70 -15.41 10.96
C LYS A 125 5.56 -16.41 11.09
N CYS A 126 4.42 -16.12 10.46
CA CYS A 126 3.28 -17.02 10.46
C CYS A 126 3.54 -18.25 9.59
N ALA A 127 3.15 -19.44 10.08
CA ALA A 127 3.27 -20.71 9.35
C ALA A 127 2.02 -21.04 8.52
N ILE A 128 0.93 -20.32 8.76
CA ILE A 128 -0.37 -20.52 8.13
C ILE A 128 -0.88 -19.20 7.56
N SER A 129 -1.95 -19.26 6.78
CA SER A 129 -2.63 -18.05 6.29
C SER A 129 -3.15 -17.21 7.45
N LEU A 130 -3.04 -15.89 7.30
CA LEU A 130 -3.57 -14.94 8.28
C LEU A 130 -5.09 -14.97 8.29
N HIS A 131 -5.67 -14.86 9.49
CA HIS A 131 -7.11 -14.72 9.67
C HIS A 131 -7.46 -13.28 10.03
N VAL A 132 -8.45 -12.70 9.35
CA VAL A 132 -8.90 -11.33 9.57
C VAL A 132 -10.35 -11.31 10.04
N LYS A 133 -10.65 -10.55 11.09
CA LYS A 133 -12.01 -10.37 11.59
C LYS A 133 -12.25 -8.98 12.16
N TRP A 134 -13.50 -8.54 12.19
CA TRP A 134 -13.87 -7.33 12.93
C TRP A 134 -13.60 -7.48 14.43
N VAL A 135 -13.10 -6.41 15.04
CA VAL A 135 -12.98 -6.30 16.50
C VAL A 135 -14.32 -5.86 17.08
N PRO A 136 -14.86 -6.57 18.09
CA PRO A 136 -16.07 -6.13 18.76
C PRO A 136 -15.83 -4.83 19.52
N LYS A 137 -16.85 -3.96 19.57
CA LYS A 137 -16.78 -2.67 20.29
C LYS A 137 -16.49 -2.82 21.79
N SER A 138 -16.80 -3.98 22.38
CA SER A 138 -16.52 -4.29 23.78
C SER A 138 -15.03 -4.33 24.13
N GLN A 139 -14.14 -4.40 23.13
CA GLN A 139 -12.69 -4.44 23.36
C GLN A 139 -12.08 -3.06 23.70
N GLY A 140 -12.88 -2.00 23.80
CA GLY A 140 -12.44 -0.69 24.29
C GLY A 140 -11.54 0.09 23.32
N LEU A 141 -11.52 -0.28 22.04
CA LEU A 141 -10.76 0.46 21.02
C LEU A 141 -11.52 1.72 20.61
N SER A 142 -10.78 2.81 20.37
CA SER A 142 -11.32 4.14 20.06
C SER A 142 -12.08 4.25 18.72
N GLY A 143 -12.05 3.20 17.90
CA GLY A 143 -12.66 3.20 16.59
C GLY A 143 -12.85 1.81 15.99
N PRO A 144 -13.37 1.72 14.76
CA PRO A 144 -13.47 0.46 14.04
C PRO A 144 -12.07 -0.08 13.76
N ASN A 145 -11.86 -1.33 14.15
CA ASN A 145 -10.60 -2.03 13.96
C ASN A 145 -10.87 -3.43 13.42
N VAL A 146 -9.93 -3.95 12.65
CA VAL A 146 -9.88 -5.37 12.30
C VAL A 146 -8.71 -6.02 13.03
N ALA A 147 -8.91 -7.25 13.47
CA ALA A 147 -7.89 -8.08 14.07
C ALA A 147 -7.33 -9.03 13.02
N VAL A 148 -6.04 -8.89 12.73
CA VAL A 148 -5.27 -9.84 11.92
C VAL A 148 -4.57 -10.81 12.88
N THR A 149 -4.81 -12.10 12.72
CA THR A 149 -4.39 -13.14 13.66
C THR A 149 -3.58 -14.21 12.95
N CYS A 150 -2.56 -14.71 13.64
CA CYS A 150 -1.81 -15.90 13.27
C CYS A 150 -1.90 -16.93 14.41
N ASP A 151 -2.46 -18.10 14.13
CA ASP A 151 -2.65 -19.14 15.14
C ASP A 151 -1.43 -20.07 15.29
N LYS A 152 -0.49 -20.04 14.33
CA LYS A 152 0.70 -20.88 14.34
C LYS A 152 1.89 -20.20 13.66
N THR A 153 3.01 -20.08 14.36
CA THR A 153 4.27 -19.51 13.83
C THR A 153 5.25 -20.60 13.39
N VAL A 154 6.15 -20.27 12.43
CA VAL A 154 7.05 -21.24 11.75
C VAL A 154 8.06 -21.86 12.70
N LYS A 155 8.57 -21.06 13.64
CA LYS A 155 9.38 -21.52 14.75
C LYS A 155 8.65 -21.04 16.01
N PRO A 156 8.29 -21.91 16.95
CA PRO A 156 7.73 -21.47 18.21
C PRO A 156 8.82 -20.72 18.99
N THR A 157 8.92 -19.41 18.76
CA THR A 157 9.58 -18.47 19.66
C THR A 157 8.62 -18.16 20.82
N THR A 158 8.89 -17.11 21.57
CA THR A 158 7.99 -16.56 22.61
C THR A 158 6.57 -16.30 22.08
N GLN A 159 6.40 -16.01 20.79
CA GLN A 159 5.09 -15.79 20.16
C GLN A 159 4.64 -17.02 19.36
N LYS A 160 3.96 -17.97 20.02
CA LYS A 160 3.37 -19.15 19.34
C LYS A 160 2.17 -18.79 18.45
N LYS A 161 1.44 -17.75 18.86
CA LYS A 161 0.31 -17.12 18.18
C LYS A 161 0.35 -15.62 18.47
N TRP A 162 -0.21 -14.81 17.59
CA TRP A 162 -0.28 -13.36 17.77
C TRP A 162 -1.53 -12.77 17.11
N GLN A 163 -1.90 -11.60 17.57
CA GLN A 163 -2.99 -10.81 17.03
C GLN A 163 -2.60 -9.34 17.00
N VAL A 164 -2.90 -8.67 15.90
CA VAL A 164 -2.64 -7.24 15.70
C VAL A 164 -3.92 -6.55 15.29
N PHE A 165 -4.15 -5.36 15.86
CA PHE A 165 -5.28 -4.52 15.51
C PHE A 165 -4.87 -3.49 14.48
N ILE A 166 -5.62 -3.45 13.38
CA ILE A 166 -5.44 -2.50 12.29
C ILE A 166 -6.61 -1.51 12.33
N PRO A 167 -6.32 -0.22 12.55
CA PRO A 167 -7.35 0.82 12.51
C PRO A 167 -7.98 0.92 11.13
N ILE A 168 -9.29 1.15 11.08
CA ILE A 168 -10.02 1.41 9.86
C ILE A 168 -10.44 2.87 9.82
N ASP A 169 -10.01 3.59 8.79
CA ASP A 169 -10.54 4.91 8.50
C ASP A 169 -11.83 4.75 7.68
N LYS A 170 -12.93 5.31 8.19
CA LYS A 170 -14.21 5.32 7.49
C LYS A 170 -14.37 6.55 6.59
N GLY A 171 -13.37 7.43 6.56
CA GLY A 171 -13.49 8.79 6.07
C GLY A 171 -14.26 9.65 7.07
N THR A 172 -14.03 10.96 7.04
CA THR A 172 -14.90 11.91 7.73
C THR A 172 -16.29 11.83 7.12
N MET A 173 -17.25 11.25 7.83
CA MET A 173 -18.63 11.68 7.65
C MET A 173 -18.67 13.10 8.18
N ALA A 174 -18.62 14.09 7.29
CA ALA A 174 -18.89 15.47 7.64
C ALA A 174 -20.26 15.49 8.32
N HIS A 175 -20.28 15.57 9.65
CA HIS A 175 -21.47 15.87 10.41
C HIS A 175 -21.93 17.25 9.94
N LYS A 176 -23.07 17.29 9.26
CA LYS A 176 -23.78 18.52 8.90
C LYS A 176 -24.67 18.94 10.05
#